data_AF-A0A179B6K4-F1
#
_entry.id   AF-A0A179B6K4-F1
#
_cell.length_a   1.000
_cell.length_b   1.000
_cell.length_c   1.000
_cell.angle_alpha   90.00
_cell.angle_beta   90.00
_cell.angle_gamma   90.00
#
_symmetry.space_group_name_H-M   'P 1'
#
loop_
_entity.id
_entity.type
_entity.pdbx_description
1 polymer ?
#
loop_
_entity_poly.entity_id
_entity_poly.type
_entity_poly.pdbx_seq_one_letter_code
_entity_poly.pdbx_strand_id
1 'polypeptide(L)'
;MIIKVQQEDFEPMAEMAAYPVDAIAGAGGSVTFTGTVRDYSEAADILAMEIEHYPGMTERELERISAEAARRYDILGSLIIHRYGHLAPQDNIVMVAVWSRHRAAAFDACRFLIDLLKTSAPFWKKEVTLAGARWVTDCPGCRAGGREGHTHAPYTHYSHTQLK
;
A
#
# COMPACT_ATOMS: atom_id res chain seq x y z
N MET A 1 -9.31 -5.12 -11.85
CA MET A 1 -8.48 -4.76 -10.69
C MET A 1 -8.42 -5.94 -9.75
N ILE A 2 -7.26 -6.28 -9.22
CA ILE A 2 -7.06 -7.43 -8.33
C ILE A 2 -6.48 -6.93 -7.00
N ILE A 3 -7.06 -7.38 -5.89
CA ILE A 3 -6.62 -7.06 -4.55
C ILE A 3 -6.40 -8.36 -3.79
N LYS A 4 -5.26 -8.47 -3.11
CA LYS A 4 -4.92 -9.61 -2.26
C LYS A 4 -4.47 -9.08 -0.90
N VAL A 5 -5.11 -9.56 0.16
CA VAL A 5 -4.65 -9.37 1.54
C VAL A 5 -4.36 -10.75 2.09
N GLN A 6 -3.08 -11.03 2.37
CA GLN A 6 -2.59 -12.40 2.62
C GLN A 6 -1.46 -12.41 3.67
N GLN A 7 -1.10 -13.57 4.21
CA GLN A 7 0.03 -13.68 5.14
C GLN A 7 1.32 -14.06 4.41
N GLU A 8 1.16 -14.94 3.42
CA GLU A 8 2.21 -15.55 2.65
C GLU A 8 2.99 -14.49 1.85
N ASP A 9 4.29 -14.72 1.72
CA ASP A 9 5.12 -13.88 0.86
C ASP A 9 4.71 -14.03 -0.62
N PHE A 10 5.14 -13.07 -1.42
CA PHE A 10 4.88 -13.03 -2.85
C PHE A 10 6.15 -12.64 -3.62
N GLU A 11 6.23 -13.14 -4.85
CA GLU A 11 7.30 -12.82 -5.79
C GLU A 11 6.80 -11.74 -6.76
N PRO A 12 7.26 -10.48 -6.69
CA PRO A 12 6.65 -9.37 -7.43
C PRO A 12 6.56 -9.61 -8.93
N MET A 13 7.61 -10.17 -9.53
CA MET A 13 7.64 -10.45 -10.97
C MET A 13 6.72 -11.60 -11.37
N ALA A 14 6.57 -12.61 -10.51
CA ALA A 14 5.64 -13.71 -10.75
C ALA A 14 4.18 -13.23 -10.67
N GLU A 15 3.88 -12.36 -9.71
CA GLU A 15 2.56 -11.73 -9.55
C GLU A 15 2.19 -10.84 -10.75
N MET A 16 3.15 -10.10 -11.29
CA MET A 16 2.94 -9.34 -12.53
C MET A 16 2.69 -10.26 -13.74
N ALA A 17 3.43 -11.38 -13.84
CA ALA A 17 3.28 -12.33 -14.94
C ALA A 17 1.96 -13.12 -14.88
N ALA A 18 1.44 -13.37 -13.68
CA ALA A 18 0.17 -14.06 -13.46
C ALA A 18 -1.05 -13.16 -13.69
N TYR A 19 -0.87 -11.84 -13.85
CA TYR A 19 -1.99 -10.93 -14.08
C TYR A 19 -2.68 -11.23 -15.43
N PRO A 20 -4.03 -11.28 -15.49
CA PRO A 20 -4.74 -11.64 -16.72
C PRO A 20 -4.41 -10.69 -17.89
N VAL A 21 -3.75 -11.22 -18.92
CA VAL A 21 -3.25 -10.43 -20.06
C VAL A 21 -4.38 -9.75 -20.81
N ASP A 22 -5.53 -10.41 -20.98
CA ASP A 22 -6.70 -9.83 -21.65
C ASP A 22 -7.25 -8.60 -20.91
N ALA A 23 -7.14 -8.57 -19.57
CA ALA A 23 -7.59 -7.44 -18.77
C ALA A 23 -6.71 -6.18 -18.94
N ILE A 24 -5.50 -6.33 -19.50
CA ILE A 24 -4.54 -5.25 -19.76
C ILE A 24 -4.17 -5.16 -21.24
N ALA A 25 -5.02 -5.68 -22.12
CA ALA A 25 -4.83 -5.59 -23.55
C ALA A 25 -4.66 -4.12 -23.98
N GLY A 26 -3.55 -3.82 -24.66
CA GLY A 26 -3.21 -2.45 -25.08
C GLY A 26 -2.35 -1.66 -24.09
N ALA A 27 -1.88 -2.26 -22.99
CA ALA A 27 -0.89 -1.62 -22.12
C ALA A 27 0.40 -1.33 -22.89
N GLY A 28 0.85 -0.07 -22.86
CA GLY A 28 2.14 0.35 -23.39
C GLY A 28 3.27 0.24 -22.36
N GLY A 29 2.93 0.02 -21.08
CA GLY A 29 3.88 -0.23 -20.02
C GLY A 29 3.21 -0.49 -18.67
N SER A 30 4.04 -0.91 -17.71
CA SER A 30 3.64 -1.10 -16.32
C SER A 30 4.61 -0.40 -15.37
N VAL A 31 4.10 -0.01 -14.21
CA VAL A 31 4.88 0.51 -13.08
C VAL A 31 4.53 -0.32 -11.87
N THR A 32 5.54 -0.74 -11.12
CA THR A 32 5.37 -1.47 -9.87
C THR A 32 6.14 -0.79 -8.75
N PHE A 33 5.56 -0.81 -7.55
CA PHE A 33 6.19 -0.42 -6.30
C PHE A 33 6.08 -1.60 -5.34
N THR A 34 7.21 -2.03 -4.78
CA THR A 34 7.25 -3.01 -3.69
C THR A 34 7.89 -2.37 -2.47
N GLY A 35 7.17 -2.38 -1.35
CA GLY A 35 7.68 -1.94 -0.06
C GLY A 35 8.14 -3.14 0.76
N THR A 36 9.34 -3.08 1.32
CA THR A 36 9.92 -4.12 2.19
C THR A 36 10.05 -3.63 3.63
N VAL A 37 10.15 -4.57 4.58
CA VAL A 37 10.47 -4.26 5.98
C VAL A 37 11.90 -3.73 6.04
N ARG A 38 12.06 -2.54 6.62
CA ARG A 38 13.39 -1.96 6.87
C ARG A 38 14.04 -2.66 8.05
N ASP A 39 15.34 -2.89 7.95
CA ASP A 39 16.18 -3.51 9.00
C ASP A 39 16.62 -2.54 10.10
N TYR A 40 16.39 -1.24 9.93
CA TYR A 40 16.66 -0.21 10.95
C TYR A 40 15.43 0.67 11.26
N SER A 41 15.23 0.96 12.54
CA SER A 41 14.46 2.13 13.00
C SER A 41 15.40 3.11 13.70
N GLU A 42 14.99 4.37 13.86
CA GLU A 42 15.78 5.41 14.56
C GLU A 42 16.15 5.06 16.02
N ALA A 43 15.60 3.98 16.60
CA ALA A 43 15.75 3.65 18.02
C ALA A 43 16.40 2.29 18.33
N ALA A 44 16.43 1.32 17.41
CA ALA A 44 17.01 -0.02 17.62
C ALA A 44 16.93 -0.89 16.34
N ASP A 45 17.71 -1.97 16.31
CA ASP A 45 17.59 -3.08 15.36
C ASP A 45 16.20 -3.73 15.50
N ILE A 46 15.44 -3.75 14.41
CA ILE A 46 14.10 -4.36 14.36
C ILE A 46 14.28 -5.87 14.14
N LEU A 47 13.76 -6.69 15.05
CA LEU A 47 13.76 -8.15 14.89
C LEU A 47 12.62 -8.62 13.99
N ALA A 48 11.46 -7.97 14.11
CA ALA A 48 10.30 -8.26 13.28
C ALA A 48 9.25 -7.13 13.33
N MET A 49 8.37 -7.12 12.34
CA MET A 49 7.18 -6.27 12.29
C MET A 49 5.92 -7.14 12.27
N GLU A 50 5.04 -6.97 13.25
CA GLU A 50 3.71 -7.56 13.25
C GLU A 50 2.72 -6.56 12.64
N ILE A 51 2.02 -6.97 11.59
CA ILE A 51 1.00 -6.17 10.92
C ILE A 51 -0.36 -6.84 11.12
N GLU A 52 -1.31 -6.10 11.68
CA GLU A 52 -2.72 -6.51 11.78
C GLU A 52 -3.58 -5.65 10.85
N HIS A 53 -4.69 -6.20 10.37
CA HIS A 53 -5.69 -5.48 9.58
C HIS A 53 -7.10 -5.79 10.06
N TYR A 54 -8.06 -4.97 9.66
CA TYR A 54 -9.48 -5.26 9.89
C TYR A 54 -10.04 -6.04 8.70
N PRO A 55 -10.37 -7.35 8.84
CA PRO A 55 -10.85 -8.15 7.72
C PRO A 55 -12.16 -7.61 7.14
N GLY A 56 -12.25 -7.59 5.81
CA GLY A 56 -13.39 -7.09 5.05
C GLY A 56 -13.41 -5.56 4.88
N MET A 57 -13.04 -4.77 5.89
CA MET A 57 -12.99 -3.30 5.74
C MET A 57 -11.78 -2.86 4.93
N THR A 58 -10.64 -3.51 5.16
CA THR A 58 -9.39 -3.21 4.46
C THR A 58 -9.53 -3.46 2.97
N GLU A 59 -10.06 -4.63 2.59
CA GLU A 59 -10.28 -5.05 1.22
C GLU A 59 -11.24 -4.10 0.51
N ARG A 60 -12.37 -3.74 1.14
CA ARG A 60 -13.33 -2.76 0.58
C ARG A 60 -12.71 -1.39 0.36
N GLU A 61 -11.88 -0.94 1.27
CA GLU A 61 -11.20 0.35 1.13
C GLU A 61 -10.15 0.30 0.00
N LEU A 62 -9.41 -0.81 -0.11
CA LEU A 62 -8.48 -1.05 -1.23
C LEU A 62 -9.22 -1.10 -2.58
N GLU A 63 -10.41 -1.71 -2.63
CA GLU A 63 -11.28 -1.73 -3.80
C GLU A 63 -11.73 -0.32 -4.18
N ARG A 64 -12.15 0.46 -3.18
CA ARG A 64 -12.59 1.85 -3.36
C ARG A 64 -11.47 2.73 -3.91
N ILE A 65 -10.26 2.65 -3.36
CA ILE A 65 -9.12 3.46 -3.85
C ILE A 65 -8.66 3.00 -5.25
N SER A 66 -8.73 1.69 -5.54
CA SER A 66 -8.42 1.14 -6.86
C SER A 66 -9.40 1.64 -7.92
N ALA A 67 -10.70 1.63 -7.61
CA ALA A 67 -11.74 2.18 -8.48
C ALA A 67 -11.57 3.70 -8.70
N GLU A 68 -11.18 4.44 -7.65
CA GLU A 68 -10.92 5.87 -7.77
C GLU A 68 -9.68 6.17 -8.62
N ALA A 69 -8.61 5.36 -8.50
CA ALA A 69 -7.46 5.46 -9.38
C ALA A 69 -7.84 5.22 -10.85
N ALA A 70 -8.67 4.21 -11.12
CA ALA A 70 -9.18 3.92 -12.46
C ALA A 70 -10.04 5.05 -13.05
N ARG A 71 -10.76 5.79 -12.21
CA ARG A 71 -11.56 6.96 -12.63
C ARG A 71 -10.69 8.18 -12.91
N ARG A 72 -9.62 8.38 -12.14
CA ARG A 72 -8.75 9.56 -12.23
C ARG A 72 -7.67 9.44 -13.30
N TYR A 73 -7.18 8.24 -13.54
CA TYR A 73 -6.05 7.97 -14.42
C TYR A 73 -6.47 6.95 -15.50
N ASP A 74 -6.00 7.14 -16.73
CA ASP A 74 -6.21 6.18 -17.84
C ASP A 74 -5.35 4.93 -17.63
N ILE A 75 -5.77 4.07 -16.70
CA ILE A 75 -5.14 2.79 -16.38
C ILE A 75 -6.04 1.63 -16.83
N LEU A 76 -5.41 0.55 -17.28
CA LEU A 76 -6.09 -0.66 -17.76
C LEU A 76 -6.26 -1.68 -16.64
N GLY A 77 -5.31 -1.72 -15.72
CA GLY A 77 -5.32 -2.66 -14.61
C GLY A 77 -4.49 -2.17 -13.43
N SER A 78 -4.82 -2.68 -12.26
CA SER A 78 -4.04 -2.53 -11.04
C SER A 78 -4.08 -3.82 -10.22
N LEU A 79 -2.94 -4.13 -9.61
CA LEU A 79 -2.76 -5.21 -8.66
C LEU A 79 -2.27 -4.60 -7.34
N ILE A 80 -2.98 -4.88 -6.26
CA ILE A 80 -2.57 -4.48 -4.91
C ILE A 80 -2.44 -5.75 -4.07
N ILE A 81 -1.25 -5.98 -3.51
CA ILE A 81 -1.00 -7.06 -2.57
C ILE A 81 -0.53 -6.43 -1.27
N HIS A 82 -1.14 -6.77 -0.15
CA HIS A 82 -0.68 -6.34 1.17
C HIS A 82 -0.60 -7.53 2.12
N ARG A 83 0.57 -7.67 2.77
CA ARG A 83 0.81 -8.72 3.74
C ARG A 83 0.42 -8.31 5.15
N TYR A 84 0.00 -9.28 5.93
CA TYR A 84 -0.26 -9.14 7.37
C TYR A 84 0.35 -10.32 8.13
N GLY A 85 0.40 -10.22 9.45
CA GLY A 85 1.09 -11.16 10.31
C GLY A 85 2.51 -10.74 10.63
N HIS A 86 3.36 -11.73 10.92
CA HIS A 86 4.74 -11.51 11.34
C HIS A 86 5.67 -11.45 10.14
N LEU A 87 6.42 -10.34 10.01
CA LEU A 87 7.30 -10.05 8.89
C LEU A 87 8.71 -9.80 9.40
N ALA A 88 9.70 -10.48 8.81
CA ALA A 88 11.10 -10.29 9.10
C ALA A 88 11.67 -9.07 8.34
N PRO A 89 12.82 -8.51 8.76
CA PRO A 89 13.55 -7.53 7.96
C PRO A 89 13.76 -8.01 6.53
N GLN A 90 13.62 -7.10 5.57
CA GLN A 90 13.70 -7.32 4.12
C GLN A 90 12.53 -8.11 3.49
N ASP A 91 11.58 -8.63 4.27
CA ASP A 91 10.36 -9.24 3.72
C ASP A 91 9.56 -8.23 2.90
N ASN A 92 8.94 -8.68 1.81
CA ASN A 92 7.97 -7.86 1.08
C ASN A 92 6.75 -7.63 1.97
N ILE A 93 6.27 -6.39 2.04
CA ILE A 93 5.07 -6.02 2.81
C ILE A 93 3.91 -5.73 1.86
N VAL A 94 4.18 -4.89 0.86
CA VAL A 94 3.14 -4.34 -0.01
C VAL A 94 3.66 -4.26 -1.42
N MET A 95 2.80 -4.57 -2.37
CA MET A 95 3.06 -4.36 -3.78
C MET A 95 1.88 -3.66 -4.44
N VAL A 96 2.18 -2.68 -5.28
CA VAL A 96 1.21 -2.03 -6.15
C VAL A 96 1.77 -2.07 -7.57
N ALA A 97 1.11 -2.76 -8.48
CA ALA A 97 1.41 -2.72 -9.90
C ALA A 97 0.26 -2.09 -10.69
N VAL A 98 0.58 -1.28 -11.68
CA VAL A 98 -0.38 -0.58 -12.54
C VAL A 98 0.05 -0.73 -14.00
N TRP A 99 -0.93 -0.99 -14.87
CA TRP A 99 -0.75 -1.07 -16.32
C TRP A 99 -1.50 0.06 -17.01
N SER A 100 -0.85 0.74 -17.95
CA SER A 100 -1.45 1.84 -18.71
C SER A 100 -0.92 1.88 -20.15
N ARG A 101 -1.64 2.57 -21.04
CA ARG A 101 -1.19 2.90 -22.40
C ARG A 101 0.02 3.84 -22.38
N HIS A 102 0.07 4.75 -21.40
CA HIS A 102 1.09 5.79 -21.32
C HIS A 102 1.74 5.83 -19.95
N ARG A 103 3.08 5.99 -19.93
CA ARG A 103 3.89 5.95 -18.72
C ARG A 103 3.43 6.93 -17.63
N ALA A 104 2.98 8.13 -18.01
CA ALA A 104 2.60 9.17 -17.04
C ALA A 104 1.45 8.69 -16.13
N ALA A 105 0.38 8.15 -16.73
CA ALA A 105 -0.75 7.62 -15.99
C ALA A 105 -0.36 6.43 -15.10
N ALA A 106 0.57 5.56 -15.55
CA ALA A 106 1.05 4.45 -14.72
C ALA A 106 1.80 4.93 -13.46
N PHE A 107 2.71 5.90 -13.60
CA PHE A 107 3.45 6.47 -12.47
C PHE A 107 2.53 7.21 -11.50
N ASP A 108 1.66 8.07 -12.02
CA ASP A 108 0.78 8.89 -11.19
C ASP A 108 -0.24 8.03 -10.43
N ALA A 109 -0.81 7.01 -11.08
CA ALA A 109 -1.72 6.09 -10.43
C ALA A 109 -1.02 5.20 -9.40
N CYS A 110 0.18 4.69 -9.68
CA CYS A 110 0.94 3.89 -8.71
C CYS A 110 1.26 4.71 -7.45
N ARG A 111 1.70 5.97 -7.63
CA ARG A 111 1.94 6.89 -6.51
C ARG A 111 0.66 7.20 -5.74
N PHE A 112 -0.43 7.48 -6.44
CA PHE A 112 -1.72 7.74 -5.81
C PHE A 112 -2.20 6.57 -4.95
N LEU A 113 -2.08 5.35 -5.46
CA LEU A 113 -2.48 4.13 -4.76
C LEU A 113 -1.64 3.90 -3.49
N ILE A 114 -0.32 4.09 -3.55
CA ILE A 114 0.53 3.87 -2.37
C ILE A 114 0.30 4.94 -1.29
N ASP A 115 0.10 6.19 -1.69
CA ASP A 115 -0.16 7.31 -0.77
C ASP A 115 -1.52 7.13 -0.06
N LEU A 116 -2.56 6.70 -0.80
CA LEU A 116 -3.86 6.41 -0.20
C LEU A 116 -3.87 5.15 0.65
N LEU A 117 -3.20 4.08 0.23
CA LEU A 117 -3.09 2.86 1.03
C LEU A 117 -2.50 3.18 2.41
N LYS A 118 -1.42 3.99 2.46
CA LYS A 118 -0.77 4.37 3.73
C LYS A 118 -1.62 5.25 4.64
N THR A 119 -2.57 6.00 4.09
CA THR A 119 -3.38 6.95 4.86
C THR A 119 -4.79 6.45 5.20
N SER A 120 -5.34 5.56 4.38
CA SER A 120 -6.76 5.17 4.44
C SER A 120 -6.97 3.72 4.89
N ALA A 121 -6.00 2.82 4.66
CA ALA A 121 -6.18 1.42 5.02
C ALA A 121 -5.84 1.19 6.51
N PRO A 122 -6.74 0.53 7.28
CA PRO A 122 -6.57 0.32 8.71
C PRO A 122 -5.59 -0.81 8.98
N PHE A 123 -4.30 -0.53 8.81
CA PHE A 123 -3.20 -1.42 9.19
C PHE A 123 -2.56 -0.94 10.50
N TRP A 124 -2.43 -1.83 11.46
CA TRP A 124 -1.73 -1.57 12.71
C TRP A 124 -0.37 -2.27 12.68
N LYS A 125 0.69 -1.51 12.93
CA LYS A 125 2.06 -2.01 12.90
C LYS A 125 2.63 -2.05 14.30
N LYS A 126 3.20 -3.18 14.68
CA LYS A 126 3.92 -3.39 15.93
C LYS A 126 5.34 -3.82 15.62
N GLU A 127 6.30 -3.02 16.09
CA GLU A 127 7.72 -3.32 15.97
C GLU A 127 8.17 -4.16 17.17
N VAL A 128 8.83 -5.27 16.89
CA VAL A 128 9.46 -6.13 17.90
C VAL A 128 10.97 -5.85 17.89
N THR A 129 11.49 -5.41 19.03
CA THR A 129 12.92 -5.10 19.22
C THR A 129 13.49 -5.93 20.38
N LEU A 130 14.81 -5.95 20.54
CA LEU A 130 15.48 -6.63 21.67
C LEU A 130 15.05 -6.08 23.04
N ALA A 131 14.59 -4.83 23.11
CA ALA A 131 14.16 -4.18 24.34
C ALA A 131 12.66 -4.39 24.66
N GLY A 132 11.90 -5.04 23.76
CA GLY A 132 10.47 -5.25 23.88
C GLY A 132 9.70 -4.89 22.60
N ALA A 133 8.38 -5.08 22.64
CA ALA A 133 7.50 -4.79 21.51
C ALA A 133 6.75 -3.45 21.70
N ARG A 134 6.74 -2.62 20.67
CA ARG A 134 6.05 -1.32 20.66
C ARG A 134 5.10 -1.23 19.47
N TRP A 135 3.90 -0.69 19.69
CA TRP A 135 3.03 -0.28 18.59
C TRP A 135 3.54 1.01 17.98
N VAL A 136 3.67 1.04 16.65
CA VAL A 136 4.12 2.25 15.94
C VAL A 136 2.96 3.22 15.90
N THR A 137 3.04 4.28 16.69
CA THR A 137 1.99 5.31 16.78
C THR A 137 2.14 6.40 15.72
N ASP A 138 3.30 6.50 15.07
CA ASP A 138 3.61 7.52 14.06
C ASP A 138 3.55 6.95 12.63
N CYS A 139 2.34 6.75 12.11
CA CYS A 139 2.15 6.64 10.66
C CYS A 139 2.21 8.06 10.06
N PRO A 140 2.99 8.33 9.00
CA PRO A 140 2.95 9.62 8.30
C PRO A 140 1.59 9.77 7.59
N GLY A 141 0.62 10.29 8.35
CA GLY A 141 -0.81 10.33 8.06
C GLY A 141 -1.68 10.37 9.33
N CYS A 142 -1.14 9.91 10.47
CA CYS A 142 -1.84 9.84 11.76
C CYS A 142 -1.20 10.80 12.78
N ARG A 143 -2.00 11.71 13.37
CA ARG A 143 -1.69 12.36 14.64
C ARG A 143 -2.58 11.80 15.76
N ALA A 144 -2.49 10.51 16.05
CA ALA A 144 -2.92 9.91 17.32
C ALA A 144 -2.78 8.39 17.25
N GLY A 145 -1.80 7.86 17.98
CA GLY A 145 -1.77 6.44 18.32
C GLY A 145 -2.69 6.14 19.50
N GLY A 146 -3.71 5.32 19.30
CA GLY A 146 -4.59 4.87 20.37
C GLY A 146 -5.68 3.92 19.87
N ARG A 147 -6.00 2.89 20.69
CA ARG A 147 -6.89 1.74 20.40
C ARG A 147 -8.40 2.06 20.38
N GLU A 148 -8.81 3.33 20.34
CA GLU A 148 -10.23 3.70 20.42
C GLU A 148 -10.75 4.16 19.04
N GLY A 149 -11.91 3.62 18.64
CA GLY A 149 -12.45 3.62 17.29
C GLY A 149 -12.49 4.97 16.56
N HIS A 150 -12.34 4.90 15.24
CA HIS A 150 -12.01 6.05 14.37
C HIS A 150 -13.23 6.61 13.64
N THR A 151 -13.31 7.94 13.54
CA THR A 151 -14.13 8.64 12.54
C THR A 151 -13.21 9.51 11.67
N HIS A 152 -13.32 9.38 10.35
CA HIS A 152 -12.51 10.16 9.40
C HIS A 152 -13.08 11.57 9.26
N ALA A 153 -12.25 12.59 9.44
CA ALA A 153 -12.57 13.93 8.95
C ALA A 153 -12.37 13.96 7.41
N PRO A 154 -13.31 14.54 6.64
CA PRO A 154 -13.19 14.58 5.19
C PRO A 154 -12.00 15.44 4.74
N TYR A 155 -11.26 14.92 3.76
CA TYR A 155 -10.09 15.56 3.12
C TYR A 155 -10.42 16.99 2.63
N THR A 156 -9.69 17.98 3.13
CA THR A 156 -9.63 19.32 2.51
C THR A 156 -8.50 19.37 1.49
N HIS A 157 -8.84 19.81 0.27
CA HIS A 157 -7.95 20.02 -0.87
C HIS A 157 -6.59 20.65 -0.51
N TYR A 158 -5.49 20.04 -0.94
CA TYR A 158 -4.24 20.77 -1.16
C TYR A 158 -4.36 21.58 -2.45
N SER A 159 -4.30 22.91 -2.35
CA SER A 159 -4.21 23.79 -3.50
C SER A 159 -2.83 23.65 -4.14
N HIS A 160 -2.82 23.34 -5.44
CA HIS A 160 -1.64 23.53 -6.28
C HIS A 160 -1.22 25.00 -6.18
N THR A 161 -0.09 25.26 -5.54
CA THR A 161 0.58 26.56 -5.62
C THR A 161 1.94 26.36 -6.27
N GLN A 162 1.93 26.57 -7.58
CA GLN A 162 2.95 27.20 -8.42
C GLN A 162 4.42 26.89 -8.13
N LEU A 163 5.03 26.11 -9.03
CA LEU A 163 6.44 26.28 -9.40
C LEU A 163 6.46 27.02 -10.75
N LYS A 164 6.95 28.26 -10.72
CA LYS A 164 7.48 28.98 -11.88
C LYS A 164 8.88 28.49 -12.18
#